data_AF-A0A3Q9RL62-F1
#
_entry.id   AF-A0A3Q9RL62-F1
#
_cell.length_a   1.000
_cell.length_b   1.000
_cell.length_c   1.000
_cell.angle_alpha   90.00
_cell.angle_beta   90.00
_cell.angle_gamma   90.00
#
_symmetry.space_group_name_H-M   'P 1'
#
loop_
_entity.id
_entity.type
_entity.pdbx_description
1 polymer ?
#
loop_
_entity_poly.entity_id
_entity_poly.type
_entity_poly.pdbx_seq_one_letter_code
_entity_poly.pdbx_strand_id
1 'polypeptide(L)'
;MASEMLINHREKAYALLKADADKILKLIKVQMDNLTMPQCPLYEEVLDTQMFGLSREIDFAVRLGLVEEVEGKALLEALERELSILHDASTKK
;
A
#
# COMPACT_ATOMS: atom_id res chain seq x y z
N MET A 1 -9.93 30.15 -7.14
CA MET A 1 -10.91 29.23 -7.76
C MET A 1 -10.25 28.04 -8.45
N ALA A 2 -9.62 28.17 -9.64
CA ALA A 2 -9.00 27.01 -10.31
C ALA A 2 -7.83 26.37 -9.52
N SER A 3 -6.94 27.19 -8.95
CA SER A 3 -5.82 26.70 -8.11
C SER A 3 -6.27 26.00 -6.84
N GLU A 4 -7.39 26.43 -6.25
CA GLU A 4 -7.94 25.88 -5.01
C GLU A 4 -8.61 24.52 -5.27
N MET A 5 -9.28 24.39 -6.42
CA MET A 5 -9.84 23.11 -6.89
C MET A 5 -8.73 22.08 -7.15
N LEU A 6 -7.59 22.49 -7.71
CA LEU A 6 -6.43 21.60 -7.91
C LEU A 6 -5.82 21.13 -6.59
N ILE A 7 -5.67 22.02 -5.60
CA ILE A 7 -5.18 21.66 -4.26
C ILE A 7 -6.11 20.60 -3.62
N ASN A 8 -7.43 20.82 -3.68
CA ASN A 8 -8.42 19.86 -3.18
C ASN A 8 -8.28 18.48 -3.87
N HIS A 9 -8.07 18.45 -5.18
CA HIS A 9 -7.87 17.21 -5.91
C HIS A 9 -6.58 16.47 -5.53
N ARG A 10 -5.48 17.18 -5.27
CA ARG A 10 -4.22 16.59 -4.77
C ARG A 10 -4.43 15.94 -3.40
N GLU A 11 -4.99 16.69 -2.45
CA GLU A 11 -5.27 16.19 -1.10
C GLU A 11 -6.20 14.98 -1.13
N LYS A 12 -7.25 15.03 -1.95
CA LYS A 12 -8.20 13.92 -2.11
C LYS A 12 -7.56 12.70 -2.75
N ALA A 13 -6.72 12.87 -3.78
CA ALA A 13 -6.02 11.76 -4.41
C ALA A 13 -5.07 11.07 -3.42
N TYR A 14 -4.27 11.84 -2.69
CA TYR A 14 -3.38 11.30 -1.68
C TYR A 14 -4.15 10.58 -0.55
N ALA A 15 -5.25 11.16 -0.06
CA ALA A 15 -6.08 10.55 0.97
C ALA A 15 -6.69 9.21 0.54
N LEU A 16 -7.08 9.08 -0.73
CA LEU A 16 -7.58 7.82 -1.29
C LEU A 16 -6.48 6.76 -1.35
N LEU A 17 -5.32 7.08 -1.93
CA LEU A 17 -4.17 6.15 -1.98
C LEU A 17 -3.72 5.70 -0.59
N LYS A 18 -3.71 6.62 0.38
CA LYS A 18 -3.40 6.29 1.77
C LYS A 18 -4.47 5.36 2.38
N ALA A 19 -5.75 5.59 2.11
CA ALA A 19 -6.81 4.71 2.60
C ALA A 19 -6.72 3.30 2.00
N ASP A 20 -6.31 3.19 0.73
CA ASP A 20 -6.10 1.89 0.07
C ASP A 20 -4.84 1.19 0.61
N ALA A 21 -3.75 1.93 0.84
CA ALA A 21 -2.58 1.42 1.57
C ALA A 21 -2.95 0.93 2.98
N ASP A 22 -3.76 1.68 3.73
CA ASP A 22 -4.21 1.31 5.08
C ASP A 22 -5.05 0.00 5.07
N LYS A 23 -5.79 -0.29 3.99
CA LYS A 23 -6.50 -1.58 3.81
C LYS A 23 -5.51 -2.74 3.60
N ILE A 24 -4.49 -2.55 2.77
CA ILE A 24 -3.45 -3.57 2.55
C ILE A 24 -2.69 -3.83 3.86
N LEU A 25 -2.32 -2.78 4.58
CA LEU A 25 -1.70 -2.89 5.90
C LEU A 25 -2.55 -3.70 6.88
N LYS A 26 -3.87 -3.48 6.88
CA LYS A 26 -4.78 -4.27 7.71
C LYS A 26 -4.77 -5.75 7.32
N LEU A 27 -4.72 -6.09 6.03
CA LEU A 27 -4.60 -7.49 5.58
C LEU A 27 -3.29 -8.12 6.08
N ILE A 28 -2.17 -7.40 5.99
CA ILE A 28 -0.86 -7.83 6.50
C ILE A 28 -0.95 -8.11 8.02
N LYS A 29 -1.52 -7.18 8.80
CA LYS A 29 -1.64 -7.33 10.26
C LYS A 29 -2.55 -8.49 10.67
N VAL A 30 -3.67 -8.68 9.98
CA VAL A 30 -4.57 -9.82 10.23
C VAL A 30 -3.85 -11.15 10.01
N GLN A 31 -2.89 -11.24 9.08
CA GLN A 31 -2.05 -12.43 8.93
C GLN A 31 -1.11 -12.62 10.13
N MET A 32 -0.49 -11.54 10.62
CA MET A 32 0.39 -11.60 11.80
C MET A 32 -0.36 -12.05 13.06
N ASP A 33 -1.57 -11.52 13.30
CA ASP A 33 -2.34 -11.78 14.52
C ASP A 33 -2.93 -13.19 14.55
N ASN A 34 -3.31 -13.73 13.39
CA ASN A 34 -4.01 -15.02 13.36
C ASN A 34 -3.08 -16.23 13.24
N LEU A 35 -1.81 -16.08 12.82
CA LEU A 35 -0.80 -17.16 12.72
C LEU A 35 -1.29 -18.47 12.05
N THR A 36 -2.44 -18.45 11.38
CA THR A 36 -3.03 -19.60 10.69
C THR A 36 -2.35 -19.72 9.33
N MET A 37 -1.26 -20.51 9.31
CA MET A 37 -0.40 -20.79 8.15
C MET A 37 0.33 -19.56 7.57
N PRO A 38 1.49 -19.19 8.15
CA PRO A 38 2.37 -18.14 7.65
C PRO A 38 2.95 -18.36 6.23
N GLN A 39 2.67 -19.52 5.63
CA GLN A 39 3.19 -19.97 4.34
C GLN A 39 2.05 -20.52 3.48
N CYS A 40 0.91 -19.84 3.44
CA CYS A 40 -0.09 -20.16 2.42
C CYS A 40 0.29 -19.39 1.15
N PRO A 41 0.77 -20.07 0.09
CA PRO A 41 1.26 -19.39 -1.13
C PRO A 41 0.20 -18.47 -1.73
N LEU A 42 -1.07 -18.81 -1.55
CA LEU A 42 -2.20 -18.01 -2.01
C LEU A 42 -2.27 -16.62 -1.34
N TYR A 43 -1.90 -16.50 -0.06
CA TYR A 43 -1.93 -15.20 0.62
C TYR A 43 -0.80 -14.28 0.15
N GLU A 44 0.38 -14.83 -0.12
CA GLU A 44 1.50 -14.09 -0.69
C GLU A 44 1.12 -13.56 -2.09
N GLU A 45 0.57 -14.41 -2.96
CA GLU A 45 0.09 -14.01 -4.28
C GLU A 45 -1.00 -12.92 -4.21
N VAL A 46 -1.91 -13.00 -3.23
CA VAL A 46 -2.94 -11.97 -3.02
C VAL A 46 -2.31 -10.65 -2.57
N LEU A 47 -1.37 -10.69 -1.62
CA LEU A 47 -0.67 -9.49 -1.15
C LEU A 47 0.14 -8.84 -2.26
N ASP A 48 0.88 -9.62 -3.05
CA ASP A 48 1.62 -9.15 -4.21
C ASP A 48 0.72 -8.48 -5.25
N THR A 49 -0.45 -9.09 -5.52
CA THR A 49 -1.44 -8.51 -6.44
C THR A 49 -1.99 -7.20 -5.91
N GLN A 50 -2.26 -7.10 -4.60
CA GLN A 50 -2.74 -5.86 -3.97
C GLN A 50 -1.67 -4.77 -3.99
N MET A 51 -0.42 -5.11 -3.67
CA MET A 51 0.74 -4.21 -3.76
C MET A 51 0.94 -3.70 -5.19
N PHE A 52 0.86 -4.58 -6.19
CA PHE A 52 0.93 -4.20 -7.59
C PHE A 52 -0.24 -3.28 -7.97
N GLY A 53 -1.47 -3.59 -7.55
CA GLY A 53 -2.65 -2.75 -7.77
C GLY A 53 -2.44 -1.32 -7.25
N LEU A 54 -2.03 -1.18 -6.00
CA LEU A 54 -1.71 0.12 -5.40
C LEU A 54 -0.58 0.83 -6.15
N SER A 55 0.46 0.11 -6.58
CA SER A 55 1.56 0.70 -7.36
C SER A 55 1.07 1.31 -8.69
N ARG A 56 0.08 0.69 -9.34
CA ARG A 56 -0.52 1.18 -10.58
C ARG A 56 -1.41 2.41 -10.35
N GLU A 57 -2.13 2.46 -9.24
CA GLU A 57 -2.92 3.63 -8.84
C GLU A 57 -2.04 4.83 -8.49
N ILE A 58 -0.93 4.60 -7.79
CA ILE A 58 0.08 5.61 -7.49
C ILE A 58 0.71 6.13 -8.80
N ASP A 59 1.17 5.24 -9.70
CA ASP A 59 1.72 5.64 -11.01
C ASP A 59 0.74 6.51 -11.79
N PHE A 60 -0.54 6.14 -11.79
CA PHE A 60 -1.59 6.93 -12.43
C PHE A 60 -1.73 8.33 -11.82
N ALA A 61 -1.77 8.43 -10.49
CA ALA A 61 -1.89 9.72 -9.78
C ALA A 61 -0.65 10.61 -9.98
N VAL A 62 0.54 10.02 -9.99
CA VAL A 62 1.81 10.72 -10.27
C VAL A 62 1.83 11.27 -11.69
N ARG A 63 1.42 10.48 -12.68
CA ARG A 63 1.35 10.91 -14.09
C ARG A 63 0.33 12.02 -14.34
N LEU A 64 -0.70 12.12 -13.51
CA LEU A 64 -1.65 13.24 -13.52
C LEU A 64 -1.15 14.47 -12.75
N GLY A 65 0.01 14.39 -12.09
CA GLY A 65 0.55 15.47 -11.25
C GLY A 65 -0.25 15.69 -9.96
N LEU A 66 -1.04 14.71 -9.53
CA LEU A 66 -1.87 14.80 -8.32
C LEU A 66 -1.09 14.43 -7.05
N VAL A 67 -0.05 13.62 -7.19
CA VAL A 67 0.79 13.11 -6.10
C VAL A 67 2.25 13.17 -6.54
N GLU A 68 3.15 13.51 -5.63
CA GLU A 68 4.59 13.49 -5.94
C GLU A 68 5.13 12.06 -5.89
N GLU A 69 6.08 11.73 -6.78
CA GLU A 69 6.66 10.39 -6.86
C GLU A 69 7.23 9.92 -5.50
N VAL A 70 7.83 10.84 -4.74
CA VAL A 70 8.40 10.56 -3.42
C VAL A 70 7.31 10.19 -2.41
N GLU A 71 6.18 10.89 -2.42
CA GLU A 71 5.04 10.60 -1.54
C GLU A 71 4.43 9.24 -1.88
N GLY A 72 4.27 8.94 -3.17
CA GLY A 72 3.80 7.63 -3.65
C GLY A 72 4.73 6.50 -3.23
N LYS A 73 6.04 6.67 -3.40
CA LYS A 73 7.05 5.69 -2.97
C LYS A 73 7.01 5.44 -1.46
N ALA A 74 6.86 6.49 -0.66
CA ALA A 74 6.79 6.36 0.79
C ALA A 74 5.61 5.48 1.26
N LEU A 75 4.47 5.50 0.56
CA LEU A 75 3.34 4.60 0.84
C LEU A 75 3.69 3.13 0.58
N LEU A 76 4.33 2.83 -0.55
CA LEU A 76 4.74 1.46 -0.91
C LEU A 76 5.81 0.94 0.05
N GLU A 77 6.84 1.74 0.32
CA GLU A 77 7.92 1.36 1.24
C GLU A 77 7.42 1.05 2.65
N ALA A 78 6.37 1.75 3.12
CA ALA A 78 5.78 1.46 4.41
C ALA A 78 5.15 0.07 4.46
N LEU A 79 4.47 -0.35 3.39
CA LEU A 79 3.89 -1.67 3.27
C LEU A 79 4.95 -2.77 3.09
N GLU A 80 5.98 -2.52 2.29
CA GLU A 80 7.11 -3.44 2.08
C GLU A 80 7.87 -3.73 3.38
N ARG A 81 8.06 -2.71 4.23
CA ARG A 81 8.65 -2.88 5.56
C ARG A 81 7.82 -3.81 6.44
N GLU A 82 6.50 -3.63 6.46
CA GLU A 82 5.59 -4.46 7.26
C GLU A 82 5.52 -5.91 6.72
N LEU A 83 5.50 -6.09 5.40
CA LEU A 83 5.61 -7.41 4.76
C LEU A 83 6.93 -8.12 5.15
N SER A 84 8.05 -7.39 5.10
CA SER A 84 9.37 -7.94 5.45
C SER A 84 9.39 -8.44 6.91
N ILE A 85 8.78 -7.68 7.83
CA ILE A 85 8.65 -8.09 9.24
C ILE A 85 7.82 -9.38 9.36
N LEU A 86 6.73 -9.51 8.59
CA LEU A 86 5.90 -10.72 8.56
C LEU A 86 6.68 -11.93 8.05
N HIS A 87 7.41 -11.79 6.93
CA HIS A 87 8.25 -12.86 6.37
C HIS A 87 9.38 -13.29 7.32
N ASP A 88 10.03 -12.35 8.00
CA ASP A 88 11.04 -12.66 9.00
C ASP A 88 10.45 -13.41 10.21
N ALA A 89 9.23 -13.08 10.61
CA ALA A 89 8.54 -13.74 11.71
C ALA A 89 8.06 -15.16 11.33
N SER A 90 7.73 -15.40 10.06
CA SER A 90 7.29 -16.70 9.57
C SER A 90 8.43 -17.70 9.32
N THR A 91 9.63 -17.21 9.01
CA THR A 91 10.83 -18.02 8.70
C THR A 91 11.67 -18.40 9.93
N LYS A 92 11.53 -17.67 11.05
CA LYS A 92 12.25 -17.92 12.31
C LYS A 92 11.62 -18.98 13.23
N LYS A 93 10.57 -19.69 12.78
CA LYS A 93 9.93 -20.81 13.50
C LYS A 93 10.24 -22.13 12.84
#